data_AF-A0A3C0ZQK1-F1
#
_entry.id   AF-A0A3C0ZQK1-F1
#
_cell.length_a   1.000
_cell.length_b   1.000
_cell.length_c   1.000
_cell.angle_alpha   90.00
_cell.angle_beta   90.00
_cell.angle_gamma   90.00
#
_symmetry.space_group_name_H-M   'P 1'
#
loop_
_entity.id
_entity.type
_entity.pdbx_description
1 polymer ?
#
loop_
_entity_poly.entity_id
_entity_poly.type
_entity_poly.pdbx_seq_one_letter_code
_entity_poly.pdbx_strand_id
1 'polypeptide(L)'
;AGKHVYSEKPLAATFAEGQEIMKAAAEKGLYVGCAPDTFMGARLQTFRRLMDEGVTGQIVAGTANCVSHGWEWYHPSPAFFYQKGAGPVLDIGP
;
A
#
# COMPACT_ATOMS: atom_id res chain seq x y z
N ALA A 1 0.01 12.16 21.88
CA ALA A 1 -0.20 13.38 21.08
C ALA A 1 -1.65 13.58 20.60
N GLY A 2 -2.53 12.57 20.58
CA GLY A 2 -3.95 12.77 20.22
C GLY A 2 -4.18 13.21 18.76
N LYS A 3 -3.28 12.84 17.85
CA LYS A 3 -3.28 13.29 16.46
C LYS A 3 -3.66 12.14 15.53
N HIS A 4 -4.41 12.46 14.49
CA HIS A 4 -4.49 11.60 13.31
C HIS A 4 -3.09 11.50 12.69
N VAL A 5 -2.79 10.37 12.05
CA VAL A 5 -1.49 10.14 11.41
C VAL A 5 -1.67 9.71 9.97
N TYR A 6 -0.78 10.18 9.13
CA TYR A 6 -0.61 9.73 7.76
C TYR A 6 0.87 9.41 7.56
N SER A 7 1.20 8.22 7.09
CA SER A 7 2.57 7.78 6.87
C SER A 7 2.83 7.35 5.43
N GLU A 8 4.09 7.21 5.08
CA GLU A 8 4.49 6.43 3.91
C GLU A 8 4.24 4.94 4.12
N LYS A 9 4.20 4.18 3.02
CA LYS A 9 4.23 2.72 3.04
C LYS A 9 5.62 2.19 3.35
N PRO A 10 5.73 0.99 3.97
CA PRO A 10 4.64 0.23 4.58
C PRO A 10 4.20 0.85 5.91
N LEU A 11 2.93 0.64 6.32
CA LEU A 11 2.38 1.17 7.58
C LEU A 11 3.20 0.74 8.82
N ALA A 12 3.72 -0.48 8.79
CA ALA A 12 4.58 -1.05 9.82
C ALA A 12 5.53 -2.10 9.22
N ALA A 13 6.59 -2.45 9.95
CA ALA A 13 7.55 -3.46 9.52
C ALA A 13 6.96 -4.88 9.56
N THR A 14 5.99 -5.13 10.45
CA THR A 14 5.25 -6.39 10.54
C THR A 14 3.74 -6.17 10.59
N PHE A 15 2.99 -7.21 10.23
CA PHE A 15 1.52 -7.19 10.32
C PHE A 15 1.03 -6.99 11.76
N ALA A 16 1.67 -7.66 12.74
CA ALA A 16 1.29 -7.55 14.15
C ALA A 16 1.44 -6.11 14.67
N GLU A 17 2.56 -5.45 14.36
CA GLU A 17 2.77 -4.04 14.70
C GLU A 17 1.75 -3.13 14.01
N GLY A 18 1.40 -3.41 12.75
CA GLY A 18 0.33 -2.71 12.04
C GLY A 18 -1.02 -2.82 12.74
N GLN A 19 -1.37 -4.01 13.25
CA GLN A 19 -2.59 -4.22 14.03
C GLN A 19 -2.57 -3.43 15.35
N GLU A 20 -1.42 -3.35 16.03
CA GLU A 20 -1.27 -2.55 17.24
C GLU A 20 -1.51 -1.06 16.97
N ILE A 21 -0.98 -0.53 15.86
CA ILE A 21 -1.22 0.86 15.43
C ILE A 21 -2.72 1.10 15.22
N MET A 22 -3.39 0.23 14.46
CA MET A 22 -4.82 0.37 14.17
C MET A 22 -5.68 0.28 15.44
N LYS A 23 -5.33 -0.64 16.36
CA LYS A 23 -6.00 -0.77 17.67
C LYS A 23 -5.83 0.50 18.51
N ALA A 24 -4.61 1.00 18.63
CA ALA A 24 -4.32 2.21 19.41
C ALA A 24 -5.02 3.45 18.85
N ALA A 25 -5.22 3.53 17.54
CA ALA A 25 -5.99 4.59 16.90
C ALA A 25 -7.49 4.46 17.18
N ALA A 26 -8.05 3.26 17.06
CA ALA A 26 -9.45 2.99 17.33
C ALA A 26 -9.84 3.31 18.79
N GLU A 27 -9.02 2.91 19.76
CA GLU A 27 -9.24 3.22 21.19
C GLU A 27 -9.28 4.71 21.49
N LYS A 28 -8.64 5.53 20.65
CA LYS A 28 -8.54 6.98 20.82
C LYS A 28 -9.47 7.76 19.87
N GLY A 29 -10.27 7.07 19.05
CA GLY A 29 -11.10 7.70 18.02
C GLY A 29 -10.27 8.46 16.97
N LEU A 30 -9.05 8.01 16.68
CA LEU A 30 -8.14 8.64 15.73
C LEU A 30 -8.14 7.90 14.39
N TYR A 31 -7.71 8.62 13.36
CA TYR A 31 -7.58 8.10 12.00
C TYR A 31 -6.12 7.83 11.69
N VAL A 32 -5.87 6.72 10.99
CA VAL A 32 -4.57 6.31 10.48
C VAL A 32 -4.72 6.15 8.98
N GLY A 33 -3.93 6.90 8.23
CA GLY A 33 -3.72 6.72 6.80
C GLY A 33 -2.30 6.25 6.52
N CYS A 34 -2.13 5.56 5.40
CA CYS A 34 -0.84 5.14 4.90
C CYS A 34 -0.89 5.26 3.37
N ALA A 35 0.19 5.76 2.78
CA ALA A 35 0.42 5.70 1.35
C ALA A 35 0.34 4.23 0.85
N PRO A 36 0.15 3.99 -0.47
CA PRO A 36 -0.02 5.01 -1.50
C PRO A 36 -1.47 5.50 -1.62
N ASP A 37 -1.65 6.80 -1.81
CA ASP A 37 -2.92 7.44 -2.14
C ASP A 37 -3.30 7.24 -3.62
N THR A 38 -2.48 6.53 -4.39
CA THR A 38 -2.69 6.23 -5.81
C THR A 38 -4.04 5.56 -6.09
N PHE A 39 -4.57 4.78 -5.15
CA PHE A 39 -5.91 4.20 -5.22
C PHE A 39 -7.03 5.25 -5.33
N MET A 40 -6.79 6.47 -4.84
CA MET A 40 -7.70 7.61 -4.97
C MET A 40 -7.61 8.31 -6.34
N GLY A 41 -6.65 7.90 -7.19
CA GLY A 41 -6.50 8.41 -8.54
C GLY A 41 -7.67 8.05 -9.46
N ALA A 42 -8.00 8.95 -10.39
CA ALA A 42 -9.18 8.85 -11.26
C ALA A 42 -9.32 7.50 -11.98
N ARG A 43 -8.20 6.90 -12.41
CA ARG A 43 -8.19 5.59 -13.09
C ARG A 43 -8.74 4.48 -12.20
N LEU A 44 -8.22 4.36 -10.98
CA LEU A 44 -8.61 3.30 -10.05
C LEU A 44 -10.00 3.56 -9.48
N GLN A 45 -10.36 4.81 -9.22
CA GLN A 45 -11.72 5.19 -8.84
C GLN A 45 -12.75 4.89 -9.94
N THR A 46 -12.39 5.09 -11.20
CA THR A 46 -13.26 4.73 -12.34
C THR A 46 -13.47 3.22 -12.41
N PHE A 47 -12.41 2.41 -12.28
CA PHE A 47 -12.56 0.95 -12.24
C PHE A 47 -13.38 0.49 -11.03
N ARG A 48 -13.16 1.06 -9.84
CA ARG A 48 -13.96 0.78 -8.64
C ARG A 48 -15.44 1.01 -8.90
N ARG A 49 -15.79 2.18 -9.47
CA ARG A 49 -17.17 2.53 -9.81
C ARG A 49 -17.79 1.53 -10.80
N LEU A 50 -17.07 1.15 -11.87
CA LEU A 50 -17.57 0.18 -12.84
C LEU A 50 -17.81 -1.21 -12.23
N MET A 51 -16.99 -1.62 -11.26
CA MET A 51 -17.21 -2.85 -10.50
C MET A 51 -18.43 -2.73 -9.58
N ASP A 52 -18.60 -1.60 -8.89
CA ASP A 52 -19.76 -1.33 -8.03
C ASP A 52 -21.09 -1.31 -8.79
N GLU A 53 -21.08 -0.73 -10.00
CA GLU A 53 -22.23 -0.67 -10.90
C GLU A 53 -22.54 -2.03 -11.56
N GLY A 54 -21.72 -3.06 -11.32
CA GLY A 54 -21.92 -4.40 -11.87
C GLY A 54 -21.56 -4.53 -13.35
N VAL A 55 -20.95 -3.50 -13.96
CA VAL A 55 -20.60 -3.48 -15.40
C VAL A 55 -19.64 -4.62 -15.75
N THR A 56 -18.77 -5.00 -14.81
CA THR A 56 -17.78 -6.07 -15.00
C THR A 56 -18.33 -7.47 -14.77
N GLY A 57 -19.56 -7.62 -14.24
CA GLY A 57 -20.04 -8.90 -13.69
C GLY A 57 -19.19 -9.40 -12.51
N GLN A 58 -19.20 -10.72 -12.27
CA GLN A 58 -18.44 -11.34 -11.20
C GLN A 58 -16.95 -11.50 -11.59
N ILE A 59 -16.07 -10.85 -10.84
CA ILE A 59 -14.63 -11.08 -10.95
C ILE A 59 -14.27 -12.42 -10.29
N VAL A 60 -13.59 -13.29 -11.02
CA VAL A 60 -13.20 -14.63 -10.54
C VAL A 60 -11.70 -14.80 -10.32
N ALA A 61 -10.87 -13.95 -10.94
CA ALA A 61 -9.41 -13.97 -10.81
C ALA A 61 -8.80 -12.64 -11.27
N GLY A 62 -7.55 -12.39 -10.88
CA GLY A 62 -6.74 -11.27 -11.35
C GLY A 62 -5.25 -11.59 -11.23
N THR A 63 -4.45 -10.96 -12.07
CA THR A 63 -2.98 -11.12 -12.09
C THR A 63 -2.33 -9.76 -12.15
N ALA A 64 -1.31 -9.55 -11.31
CA ALA A 64 -0.46 -8.36 -11.33
C ALA A 64 1.00 -8.79 -11.39
N ASN A 65 1.80 -8.13 -12.24
CA ASN A 65 3.22 -8.40 -12.39
C ASN A 65 3.97 -7.07 -12.38
N CYS A 66 4.94 -6.93 -11.48
CA CYS A 66 5.85 -5.80 -11.44
C CYS A 66 7.26 -6.30 -11.78
N VAL A 67 7.61 -6.22 -13.06
CA VAL A 67 8.87 -6.76 -13.59
C VAL A 67 9.81 -5.60 -13.92
N SER A 68 11.06 -5.67 -13.46
CA SER A 68 12.10 -4.72 -13.83
C SER A 68 13.46 -5.40 -13.94
N HIS A 69 14.44 -4.74 -14.57
CA HIS A 69 15.81 -5.22 -14.72
C HIS A 69 16.69 -5.04 -13.47
N GLY A 70 16.13 -4.58 -12.34
CA GLY A 70 16.84 -4.34 -11.06
C GLY A 70 16.75 -2.90 -10.58
N TRP A 71 16.77 -2.62 -9.28
CA TRP A 71 16.57 -1.25 -8.75
C TRP A 71 17.69 -0.26 -9.13
N GLU A 72 18.81 -0.78 -9.63
CA GLU A 72 19.97 -0.04 -10.15
C GLU A 72 19.62 0.88 -11.32
N TRP A 73 18.57 0.56 -12.11
CA TRP A 73 18.18 1.41 -13.24
C TRP A 73 17.59 2.74 -12.78
N TYR A 74 17.03 2.78 -11.56
CA TYR A 74 16.24 3.90 -11.04
C TYR A 74 16.95 4.66 -9.91
N HIS A 75 17.62 3.96 -9.00
CA HIS A 75 18.22 4.57 -7.81
C HIS A 75 19.75 4.46 -7.80
N PRO A 76 20.51 5.57 -7.64
CA PRO A 76 21.97 5.55 -7.68
C PRO A 76 22.62 4.75 -6.53
N SER A 77 21.86 4.44 -5.48
CA SER A 77 22.28 3.60 -4.36
C SER A 77 21.16 2.61 -3.99
N PRO A 78 21.02 1.49 -4.71
CA PRO A 78 19.88 0.58 -4.55
C PRO A 78 20.06 -0.40 -3.39
N ALA A 79 21.21 -0.39 -2.71
CA ALA A 79 21.56 -1.39 -1.70
C ALA A 79 20.50 -1.55 -0.59
N PHE A 80 19.85 -0.46 -0.17
CA PHE A 80 18.77 -0.52 0.83
C PHE A 80 17.59 -1.38 0.38
N PHE A 81 17.23 -1.33 -0.90
CA PHE A 81 16.12 -2.10 -1.45
C PHE A 81 16.30 -3.61 -1.25
N TYR A 82 17.54 -4.09 -1.18
CA TYR A 82 17.86 -5.51 -1.01
C TYR A 82 18.03 -5.94 0.45
N GLN A 83 17.85 -5.03 1.41
CA GLN A 83 17.99 -5.34 2.83
C GLN A 83 16.70 -5.92 3.42
N LYS A 84 16.83 -6.59 4.57
CA LYS A 84 15.67 -7.09 5.33
C LYS A 84 14.79 -5.92 5.77
N GLY A 85 13.50 -6.00 5.48
CA GLY A 85 12.53 -4.93 5.76
C GLY A 85 12.32 -3.97 4.59
N ALA A 86 12.98 -4.20 3.45
CA ALA A 86 12.73 -3.54 2.18
C ALA A 86 12.34 -4.57 1.09
N GLY A 87 12.57 -4.23 -0.17
CA GLY A 87 12.44 -5.14 -1.29
C GLY A 87 11.08 -5.08 -1.98
N PRO A 88 10.93 -5.81 -3.09
CA PRO A 88 9.84 -5.63 -4.03
C PRO A 88 8.46 -5.86 -3.38
N VAL A 89 8.36 -6.80 -2.45
CA VAL A 89 7.08 -7.09 -1.78
C VAL A 89 6.65 -5.96 -0.84
N LEU A 90 7.59 -5.29 -0.17
CA LEU A 90 7.27 -4.21 0.79
C LEU A 90 7.21 -2.83 0.11
N ASP A 91 7.94 -2.65 -0.98
CA ASP A 91 8.05 -1.35 -1.68
C ASP A 91 7.11 -1.23 -2.89
N ILE A 92 6.80 -2.34 -3.58
CA ILE A 92 6.02 -2.34 -4.84
C ILE A 92 4.72 -3.12 -4.74
N GLY A 93 4.66 -4.11 -3.85
CA GLY A 93 3.46 -4.89 -3.60
C GLY A 93 2.26 -4.07 -3.11
N PRO A 94 2.42 -3.18 -2.11
CA PRO A 94 1.34 -2.34 -1.59
C PRO A 94 1.02 -1.16 -2.51
#